data_AF-A0A651E978-F1
#
_entry.id   AF-A0A651E978-F1
#
_cell.length_a   1.000
_cell.length_b   1.000
_cell.length_c   1.000
_cell.angle_alpha   90.00
_cell.angle_beta   90.00
_cell.angle_gamma   90.00
#
_symmetry.space_group_name_H-M   'P 1'
#
loop_
_entity.id
_entity.type
_entity.pdbx_description
1 polymer ?
#
loop_
_entity_poly.entity_id
_entity_poly.type
_entity_poly.pdbx_seq_one_letter_code
_entity_poly.pdbx_strand_id
1 'polypeptide(L)'
;MSGPRDRESVLAERLDVVLAIGAANAARQRAQAAWGGAQIEAMGAAEGKAHERRAAEAAETAAQSALDHADAEIEALERRLAALDAELVDADR
;
A
#
# COMPACT_ATOMS: atom_id res chain seq x y z
N MET A 1 -1.66 -0.97 32.47
CA MET A 1 -0.97 -2.11 31.84
C MET A 1 -2.06 -3.07 31.38
N SER A 2 -2.32 -3.17 30.07
CA SER A 2 -3.17 -4.26 29.57
C SER A 2 -2.41 -5.56 29.79
N GLY A 3 -3.08 -6.54 30.41
CA GLY A 3 -2.52 -7.89 30.54
C GLY A 3 -2.30 -8.55 29.16
N PRO A 4 -1.63 -9.71 29.14
CA PRO A 4 -1.45 -10.47 27.90
C PRO A 4 -2.81 -10.77 27.26
N ARG A 5 -2.89 -10.53 25.95
CA ARG A 5 -4.08 -10.86 25.14
C ARG A 5 -4.16 -12.38 24.96
N ASP A 6 -5.37 -12.90 24.80
CA ASP A 6 -5.53 -14.31 24.48
C ASP A 6 -5.03 -14.59 23.05
N ARG A 7 -4.52 -15.81 22.85
CA ARG A 7 -3.91 -16.24 21.58
C ARG A 7 -4.87 -16.16 20.40
N GLU A 8 -6.14 -16.46 20.61
CA GLU A 8 -7.15 -16.50 19.55
C GLU A 8 -7.39 -15.09 18.99
N SER A 9 -7.50 -14.09 19.88
CA SER A 9 -7.59 -12.67 19.50
C SER A 9 -6.37 -12.19 18.72
N VAL A 10 -5.15 -12.60 19.12
CA VAL A 10 -3.92 -12.20 18.42
C VAL A 10 -3.86 -12.83 17.02
N LEU A 11 -4.27 -14.10 16.87
CA LEU A 11 -4.34 -14.79 15.58
C LEU A 11 -5.40 -14.18 14.65
N ALA A 12 -6.56 -13.79 15.20
CA ALA A 12 -7.61 -13.12 14.42
C ALA A 12 -7.10 -11.79 13.86
N GLU A 13 -6.49 -10.94 14.69
CA GLU A 13 -5.91 -9.68 14.22
C GLU A 13 -4.78 -9.91 13.21
N ARG A 14 -3.96 -10.94 13.43
CA ARG A 14 -2.89 -11.31 12.50
C ARG A 14 -3.43 -11.63 11.12
N LEU A 15 -4.54 -12.38 11.03
CA LEU A 15 -5.20 -12.68 9.76
C LEU A 15 -5.71 -11.40 9.09
N ASP A 16 -6.36 -10.52 9.85
CA ASP A 16 -6.86 -9.23 9.33
C ASP A 16 -5.71 -8.36 8.78
N VAL A 17 -4.57 -8.30 9.48
CA VAL A 17 -3.38 -7.57 9.01
C VAL A 17 -2.83 -8.17 7.72
N VAL A 18 -2.77 -9.50 7.60
CA VAL A 18 -2.33 -10.16 6.35
C VAL A 18 -3.27 -9.84 5.19
N LEU A 19 -4.58 -9.84 5.42
CA LEU A 19 -5.57 -9.45 4.42
C LEU A 19 -5.43 -7.97 4.02
N ALA A 20 -5.18 -7.09 4.98
CA ALA A 20 -4.92 -5.67 4.74
C ALA A 20 -3.65 -5.47 3.90
N ILE A 21 -2.57 -6.21 4.16
CA ILE A 21 -1.35 -6.18 3.33
C ILE A 21 -1.68 -6.60 1.89
N GLY A 22 -2.52 -7.62 1.71
CA GLY A 22 -3.00 -8.02 0.39
C GLY A 22 -3.75 -6.89 -0.33
N ALA A 23 -4.65 -6.20 0.37
CA ALA A 23 -5.40 -5.07 -0.16
C ALA A 23 -4.50 -3.88 -0.54
N ALA A 24 -3.55 -3.53 0.33
CA ALA A 24 -2.58 -2.45 0.09
C ALA A 24 -1.66 -2.79 -1.10
N ASN A 25 -1.20 -4.04 -1.23
CA ASN A 25 -0.46 -4.50 -2.41
C ASN A 25 -1.28 -4.38 -3.70
N ALA A 26 -2.57 -4.72 -3.67
CA ALA A 26 -3.45 -4.54 -4.82
C ALA A 26 -3.62 -3.06 -5.18
N ALA A 27 -3.69 -2.17 -4.18
CA ALA A 27 -3.74 -0.72 -4.41
C ALA A 27 -2.43 -0.21 -5.03
N ARG A 28 -1.29 -0.64 -4.51
CA ARG A 28 0.03 -0.35 -5.05
C ARG A 28 0.15 -0.78 -6.52
N GLN A 29 -0.25 -2.00 -6.87
CA GLN A 29 -0.21 -2.49 -8.27
C GLN A 29 -1.06 -1.64 -9.21
N ARG A 30 -2.26 -1.21 -8.78
CA ARG A 30 -3.11 -0.31 -9.58
C ARG A 30 -2.45 1.06 -9.76
N ALA A 31 -1.82 1.59 -8.71
CA ALA A 31 -1.10 2.85 -8.79
C ALA A 31 0.13 2.75 -9.73
N GLN A 32 0.85 1.61 -9.72
CA GLN A 32 1.96 1.36 -10.66
C GLN A 32 1.47 1.33 -12.11
N ALA A 33 0.34 0.65 -12.36
CA ALA A 33 -0.27 0.62 -13.68
C ALA A 33 -0.74 2.01 -14.14
N ALA A 34 -1.33 2.80 -13.24
CA ALA A 34 -1.75 4.17 -13.51
C ALA A 34 -0.57 5.09 -13.83
N TRP A 35 0.53 4.97 -13.08
CA TRP A 35 1.76 5.72 -13.31
C TRP A 35 2.36 5.40 -14.68
N GLY A 36 2.48 4.11 -15.02
CA GLY A 36 2.95 3.68 -16.34
C GLY A 36 2.04 4.16 -17.47
N GLY A 37 0.72 4.12 -17.27
CA GLY A 37 -0.25 4.66 -18.23
C GLY A 37 -0.09 6.16 -18.47
N ALA A 38 0.05 6.95 -17.39
CA ALA A 38 0.28 8.38 -17.46
C ALA A 38 1.57 8.73 -18.22
N GLN A 39 2.64 7.95 -18.04
CA GLN A 39 3.89 8.15 -18.79
C GLN A 39 3.74 7.87 -20.28
N ILE A 40 3.02 6.80 -20.64
CA ILE A 40 2.75 6.49 -22.05
C ILE A 40 1.92 7.62 -22.70
N GLU A 41 0.91 8.14 -22.01
CA GLU A 41 0.11 9.27 -22.47
C GLU A 41 0.94 10.55 -22.61
N ALA A 42 1.81 10.84 -21.64
CA ALA A 42 2.72 11.99 -21.70
C ALA A 42 3.68 11.91 -22.90
N MET A 43 4.21 10.72 -23.21
CA MET A 43 5.06 10.49 -24.38
C MET A 43 4.30 10.62 -25.70
N GLY A 44 3.02 10.27 -25.74
CA GLY A 44 2.15 10.37 -26.92
C GLY A 44 1.61 11.77 -27.20
N ALA A 45 1.68 12.68 -26.22
CA ALA A 45 1.21 14.05 -26.36
C ALA A 45 2.13 14.86 -27.30
N ALA A 46 1.70 15.05 -28.55
CA ALA A 46 2.42 15.85 -29.55
C ALA A 46 2.49 17.34 -29.18
N GLU A 47 3.49 18.05 -29.71
CA GLU A 47 3.60 19.51 -29.62
C GLU A 47 2.31 20.20 -30.09
N GLY A 48 1.73 21.04 -29.22
CA GLY A 48 0.46 21.73 -29.48
C GLY A 48 -0.68 21.28 -28.56
N LYS A 49 -0.52 20.15 -27.85
CA LYS A 49 -1.54 19.63 -26.93
C LYS A 49 -1.20 19.84 -25.46
N ALA A 50 -0.95 21.09 -25.09
CA ALA A 50 -0.54 21.47 -23.73
C ALA A 50 -1.53 20.99 -22.64
N HIS A 51 -2.82 20.87 -22.95
CA HIS A 51 -3.81 20.33 -22.01
C HIS A 51 -3.60 18.84 -21.75
N GLU A 52 -3.34 18.03 -22.78
CA GLU A 52 -3.14 16.57 -22.63
C GLU A 52 -1.86 16.29 -21.83
N ARG A 53 -0.79 17.05 -22.09
CA ARG A 53 0.45 16.96 -21.30
C ARG A 53 0.24 17.28 -19.82
N ARG A 54 -0.48 18.37 -19.51
CA ARG A 54 -0.79 18.73 -18.11
C ARG A 54 -1.67 17.68 -17.42
N ALA A 55 -2.61 17.07 -18.16
CA ALA A 55 -3.45 16.00 -17.63
C ALA A 55 -2.61 14.75 -17.30
N ALA A 56 -1.67 14.38 -18.18
CA ALA A 56 -0.75 13.28 -17.94
C ALA A 56 0.20 13.54 -16.75
N GLU A 57 0.77 14.74 -16.63
CA GLU A 57 1.62 15.13 -15.49
C GLU A 57 0.83 15.09 -14.15
N ALA A 58 -0.44 15.52 -14.17
CA ALA A 58 -1.31 15.43 -13.00
C ALA A 58 -1.65 13.97 -12.64
N ALA A 59 -1.91 13.12 -13.65
CA ALA A 59 -2.16 11.70 -13.46
C ALA A 59 -0.92 10.98 -12.91
N GLU A 60 0.27 11.31 -13.41
CA GLU A 60 1.54 10.79 -12.91
C GLU A 60 1.76 11.16 -11.43
N THR A 61 1.54 12.43 -11.09
CA THR A 61 1.64 12.91 -9.70
C THR A 61 0.66 12.21 -8.78
N ALA A 62 -0.59 12.03 -9.21
CA ALA A 62 -1.61 11.34 -8.44
C ALA A 62 -1.27 9.85 -8.25
N ALA A 63 -0.77 9.20 -9.29
CA ALA A 63 -0.33 7.81 -9.24
C ALA A 63 0.89 7.64 -8.31
N GLN A 64 1.86 8.55 -8.37
CA GLN A 64 3.01 8.53 -7.47
C GLN A 64 2.58 8.72 -6.01
N SER A 65 1.69 9.67 -5.73
CA SER A 65 1.17 9.86 -4.37
C SER A 65 0.43 8.62 -3.86
N ALA A 66 -0.31 7.92 -4.73
CA ALA A 66 -0.97 6.67 -4.38
C ALA A 66 0.03 5.52 -4.13
N LEU A 67 1.16 5.49 -4.86
CA LEU A 67 2.26 4.55 -4.59
C LEU A 67 2.88 4.79 -3.23
N ASP A 68 3.28 6.03 -2.94
CA ASP A 68 3.91 6.41 -1.68
C ASP A 68 2.99 6.07 -0.49
N HIS A 69 1.68 6.31 -0.65
CA HIS A 69 0.70 5.97 0.37
C HIS A 69 0.59 4.45 0.59
N ALA A 70 0.48 3.67 -0.49
CA ALA A 70 0.36 2.22 -0.40
C ALA A 70 1.65 1.59 0.17
N ASP A 71 2.82 2.11 -0.18
CA ASP A 71 4.10 1.66 0.38
C ASP A 71 4.20 1.93 1.89
N ALA A 72 3.81 3.14 2.33
CA ALA A 72 3.78 3.48 3.75
C ALA A 72 2.77 2.63 4.54
N GLU A 73 1.61 2.32 3.94
CA GLU A 73 0.61 1.44 4.54
C GLU A 73 1.14 0.01 4.69
N ILE A 74 1.75 -0.55 3.63
CA ILE A 74 2.38 -1.88 3.67
C ILE A 74 3.44 -1.93 4.78
N GLU A 75 4.34 -0.95 4.85
CA GLU A 75 5.40 -0.91 5.86
C GLU A 75 4.82 -0.84 7.29
N ALA A 76 3.73 -0.09 7.49
CA ALA A 76 3.05 -0.02 8.78
C ALA A 76 2.40 -1.35 9.17
N LEU A 77 1.76 -2.02 8.22
CA LEU A 77 1.12 -3.32 8.42
C LEU A 77 2.15 -4.43 8.66
N GLU A 78 3.29 -4.42 7.96
CA GLU A 78 4.40 -5.37 8.18
C GLU A 78 4.98 -5.23 9.59
N ARG A 79 5.18 -3.99 10.07
CA ARG A 79 5.57 -3.75 11.47
C ARG A 79 4.53 -4.28 12.45
N ARG A 80 3.24 -4.11 12.17
CA ARG A 80 2.17 -4.64 13.03
C ARG A 80 2.17 -6.16 13.03
N LEU A 81 2.33 -6.79 11.87
CA LEU A 81 2.43 -8.23 11.72
C LEU A 81 3.60 -8.80 12.53
N ALA A 82 4.78 -8.18 12.44
CA ALA A 82 5.94 -8.57 13.22
C ALA A 82 5.72 -8.45 14.74
N ALA A 83 5.00 -7.42 15.19
CA ALA A 83 4.63 -7.28 16.60
C ALA A 83 3.67 -8.40 17.05
N LEU A 84 2.67 -8.73 16.23
CA LEU A 84 1.73 -9.83 16.51
C LEU A 84 2.46 -11.19 16.54
N ASP A 85 3.41 -11.42 15.64
CA ASP A 85 4.24 -12.62 15.64
C ASP A 85 5.07 -12.74 16.92
N ALA A 86 5.63 -11.62 17.42
CA ALA A 86 6.34 -11.60 18.70
C ALA A 86 5.41 -11.91 19.89
N GLU A 87 4.20 -11.32 19.90
CA GLU A 87 3.18 -11.60 20.93
C GLU A 87 2.79 -13.09 20.97
N LEU A 88 2.67 -13.74 19.80
CA LEU A 88 2.37 -15.18 19.72
C LEU A 88 3.52 -16.06 20.23
N VAL A 89 4.76 -15.69 19.93
CA VAL A 89 5.96 -16.40 20.43
C VAL A 89 6.06 -16.30 21.94
N ASP A 90 5.77 -15.13 22.52
CA ASP A 90 5.80 -14.95 23.97
C ASP A 90 4.65 -15.68 24.68
N ALA A 91 3.49 -15.81 24.04
CA ALA A 91 2.38 -16.60 24.57
C ALA A 91 2.63 -18.12 24.58
N ASP A 92 3.63 -18.60 23.82
CA ASP A 92 4.04 -20.02 23.74
C ASP A 92 5.18 -20.39 24.73
N ARG A 93 5.67 -19.43 25.52
CA ARG A 93 6.74 -19.63 26.53
C ARG A 93 6.17 -19.79 27.94
#